data_AF-A0A2A2DF08-F1
#
_entry.id   AF-A0A2A2DF08-F1
#
_cell.length_a   1.000
_cell.length_b   1.000
_cell.length_c   1.000
_cell.angle_alpha   90.00
_cell.angle_beta   90.00
_cell.angle_gamma   90.00
#
_symmetry.space_group_name_H-M   'P 1'
#
loop_
_entity.id
_entity.type
_entity.pdbx_description
1 polymer ?
#
loop_
_entity_poly.entity_id
_entity_poly.type
_entity_poly.pdbx_seq_one_letter_code
_entity_poly.pdbx_strand_id
1 'polypeptide(L)'
;MPNERLRAAMVTAGWTCATLAAEVGVDPKTVERWVSIGRTPHRVTAVKTAEKLGEDVQALWPALAHARRARAANAELVALYGQRAELSVTAFVDLIAQAREHVDMLVYAAVFLHEAYPGLNDLLRERATKGCAIRVAVGDPNSANIQQRGREERFGDGIESRCRLAAMHYSPIARTPGIAIRQHGTTLYNSLYRADDQMLVNSHVWGVNAYSAPVWHLRRHSKGGMFDTYAESFEAAWATAVPVREG
;
A
#
# COMPACT_ATOMS: atom_id res chain seq x y z
N MET A 1 -16.70 6.64 -7.97
CA MET A 1 -17.74 7.67 -8.12
C MET A 1 -17.55 8.33 -9.49
N PRO A 2 -18.63 8.70 -10.21
CA PRO A 2 -18.51 9.38 -11.50
C PRO A 2 -17.69 10.67 -11.40
N ASN A 3 -16.92 11.00 -12.44
CA ASN A 3 -16.16 12.24 -12.53
C ASN A 3 -17.00 13.33 -13.19
N GLU A 4 -17.81 14.02 -12.38
CA GLU A 4 -18.72 15.07 -12.87
C GLU A 4 -17.99 16.29 -13.43
N ARG A 5 -16.76 16.58 -12.97
CA ARG A 5 -15.96 17.69 -13.50
C ARG A 5 -15.47 17.40 -14.92
N LEU A 6 -14.97 16.19 -15.16
CA LEU A 6 -14.59 15.76 -16.50
C LEU A 6 -15.80 15.73 -17.44
N ARG A 7 -16.95 15.24 -16.95
CA ARG A 7 -18.21 15.24 -17.73
C ARG A 7 -18.58 16.66 -18.15
N ALA A 8 -18.58 17.62 -17.22
CA ALA A 8 -18.91 19.01 -17.49
C ALA A 8 -17.94 19.65 -18.50
N ALA A 9 -16.64 19.47 -18.30
CA ALA A 9 -15.61 20.01 -19.21
C ALA A 9 -15.76 19.47 -20.64
N MET A 10 -16.02 18.16 -20.78
CA MET A 10 -16.27 17.55 -22.08
C MET A 10 -17.49 18.14 -22.78
N VAL A 11 -18.60 18.34 -22.04
CA VAL A 11 -19.82 18.94 -22.60
C VAL A 11 -19.56 20.39 -23.02
N THR A 12 -18.93 21.19 -22.17
CA THR A 12 -18.63 22.61 -22.46
C THR A 12 -17.73 22.77 -23.69
N ALA A 13 -16.74 21.90 -23.86
CA ALA A 13 -15.81 21.95 -24.99
C ALA A 13 -16.29 21.12 -26.21
N GLY A 14 -17.51 20.55 -26.17
CA GLY A 14 -18.11 19.83 -27.30
C GLY A 14 -17.50 18.45 -27.60
N TRP A 15 -16.83 17.84 -26.63
CA TRP A 15 -16.16 16.55 -26.79
C TRP A 15 -17.07 15.38 -26.43
N THR A 16 -17.02 14.34 -27.25
CA THR A 16 -17.56 13.00 -26.94
C THR A 16 -16.45 12.09 -26.42
N CYS A 17 -16.79 10.98 -25.77
CA CYS A 17 -15.79 9.98 -25.36
C CYS A 17 -14.93 9.52 -26.54
N ALA A 18 -15.52 9.34 -27.72
CA ALA A 18 -14.82 8.87 -28.91
C ALA A 18 -13.85 9.92 -29.48
N THR A 19 -14.29 11.18 -29.59
CA THR A 19 -13.48 12.27 -30.14
C THR A 19 -12.32 12.64 -29.21
N LEU A 20 -12.57 12.68 -27.90
CA LEU A 20 -11.52 12.93 -26.91
C LEU A 20 -10.50 11.77 -26.90
N ALA A 21 -10.97 10.53 -26.99
CA ALA A 21 -10.11 9.35 -27.03
C ALA A 21 -9.17 9.35 -28.24
N ALA A 22 -9.69 9.67 -29.43
CA ALA A 22 -8.90 9.80 -30.65
C ALA A 22 -7.79 10.85 -30.50
N GLU A 23 -8.13 12.01 -29.94
CA GLU A 23 -7.18 13.12 -29.77
C GLU A 23 -6.07 12.80 -28.76
N VAL A 24 -6.42 12.17 -27.64
CA VAL A 24 -5.46 11.85 -26.58
C VAL A 24 -4.70 10.53 -26.85
N GLY A 25 -5.16 9.73 -27.81
CA GLY A 25 -4.50 8.49 -28.25
C GLY A 25 -4.80 7.30 -27.34
N VAL A 26 -6.05 7.17 -26.88
CA VAL A 26 -6.51 6.04 -26.05
C VAL A 26 -7.78 5.42 -26.61
N ASP A 27 -8.20 4.29 -26.04
CA ASP A 27 -9.46 3.66 -26.39
C ASP A 27 -10.68 4.44 -25.83
N PRO A 28 -11.78 4.62 -26.59
CA PRO A 28 -13.00 5.31 -26.11
C PRO A 28 -13.56 4.76 -24.79
N LYS A 29 -13.44 3.44 -24.56
CA LYS A 29 -13.88 2.79 -23.31
C LYS A 29 -13.05 3.24 -22.11
N THR A 30 -11.81 3.65 -22.35
CA THR A 30 -10.94 4.21 -21.32
C THR A 30 -11.48 5.57 -20.86
N VAL A 31 -11.88 6.44 -21.79
CA VAL A 31 -12.49 7.74 -21.48
C VAL A 31 -13.85 7.56 -20.80
N GLU A 32 -14.68 6.62 -21.26
CA GLU A 32 -15.93 6.28 -20.57
C GLU A 32 -15.70 5.87 -19.11
N ARG A 33 -14.64 5.09 -18.82
CA ARG A 33 -14.30 4.71 -17.45
C ARG A 33 -13.80 5.89 -16.61
N TRP A 34 -13.13 6.88 -17.21
CA TRP A 34 -12.78 8.10 -16.47
C TRP A 34 -14.03 8.86 -16.02
N VAL A 35 -15.04 8.95 -16.89
CA VAL A 35 -16.29 9.67 -16.61
C VAL A 35 -17.22 8.87 -15.68
N SER A 36 -17.51 7.60 -16.01
CA SER A 36 -18.56 6.82 -15.34
C SER A 36 -18.18 6.33 -13.95
N ILE A 37 -16.95 5.84 -13.77
CA ILE A 37 -16.51 5.24 -12.50
C ILE A 37 -15.43 6.07 -11.80
N GLY A 38 -14.98 7.17 -12.42
CA GLY A 38 -13.95 8.05 -11.86
C GLY A 38 -12.54 7.47 -11.94
N ARG A 39 -12.28 6.57 -12.89
CA ARG A 39 -10.94 5.99 -13.05
C ARG A 39 -9.93 7.10 -13.36
N THR A 40 -8.82 7.11 -12.64
CA THR A 40 -7.74 8.08 -12.87
C THR A 40 -6.81 7.58 -13.99
N PRO A 41 -6.55 8.37 -15.05
CA PRO A 41 -5.59 8.02 -16.09
C PRO A 41 -4.13 8.06 -15.62
N HIS A 42 -3.24 7.48 -16.43
CA HIS A 42 -1.81 7.74 -16.29
C HIS A 42 -1.50 9.22 -16.55
N ARG A 43 -0.46 9.73 -15.87
CA ARG A 43 -0.15 11.17 -15.83
C ARG A 43 0.02 11.82 -17.20
N VAL A 44 0.74 11.16 -18.11
CA VAL A 44 0.97 11.68 -19.47
C VAL A 44 -0.36 11.90 -20.19
N THR A 45 -1.23 10.89 -20.13
CA THR A 45 -2.58 10.97 -20.71
C THR A 45 -3.42 12.04 -20.01
N ALA A 46 -3.38 12.12 -18.68
CA ALA A 46 -4.13 13.12 -17.92
C ALA A 46 -3.77 14.56 -18.30
N VAL A 47 -2.46 14.84 -18.45
CA VAL A 47 -1.95 16.14 -18.90
C VAL A 47 -2.45 16.46 -20.29
N LYS A 48 -2.27 15.53 -21.24
CA LYS A 48 -2.73 15.71 -22.63
C LYS A 48 -4.24 15.93 -22.70
N THR A 49 -5.03 15.21 -21.91
CA THR A 49 -6.49 15.39 -21.86
C THR A 49 -6.87 16.75 -21.31
N ALA A 50 -6.23 17.20 -20.23
CA ALA A 50 -6.52 18.50 -19.63
C ALA A 50 -6.16 19.65 -20.58
N GLU A 51 -5.03 19.56 -21.28
CA GLU A 51 -4.64 20.51 -22.33
C GLU A 51 -5.69 20.62 -23.44
N LYS A 52 -6.27 19.49 -23.88
CA LYS A 52 -7.31 19.48 -24.93
C LYS A 52 -8.65 20.04 -24.46
N LEU A 53 -8.95 19.91 -23.16
CA LEU A 53 -10.15 20.47 -22.55
C LEU A 53 -9.96 21.92 -22.08
N GLY A 54 -8.74 22.45 -22.09
CA GLY A 54 -8.43 23.79 -21.57
C GLY A 54 -8.56 23.88 -20.05
N GLU A 55 -8.42 22.76 -19.34
CA GLU A 55 -8.68 22.63 -17.91
C GLU A 55 -7.40 22.33 -17.13
N ASP A 56 -7.43 22.58 -15.82
CA ASP A 56 -6.35 22.13 -14.94
C ASP A 56 -6.47 20.61 -14.65
N VAL A 57 -5.37 19.86 -14.83
CA VAL A 57 -5.29 18.42 -14.54
C VAL A 57 -5.81 18.07 -13.14
N GLN A 58 -5.56 18.95 -12.16
CA GLN A 58 -5.95 18.79 -10.77
C GLN A 58 -7.42 19.14 -10.51
N ALA A 59 -8.01 19.99 -11.35
CA ALA A 59 -9.44 20.21 -11.34
C ALA A 59 -10.17 18.95 -11.82
N LEU A 60 -9.69 18.34 -12.91
CA LEU A 60 -10.25 17.13 -13.51
C LEU A 60 -9.97 15.86 -12.68
N TRP A 61 -8.77 15.71 -12.12
CA TRP A 61 -8.36 14.55 -11.32
C TRP A 61 -7.59 14.99 -10.06
N PRO A 62 -8.29 15.33 -8.96
CA PRO A 62 -7.65 15.77 -7.71
C PRO A 62 -6.63 14.77 -7.10
N ALA A 63 -6.78 13.48 -7.40
CA ALA A 63 -5.83 12.44 -6.99
C ALA A 63 -4.41 12.65 -7.57
N LEU A 64 -4.30 13.26 -8.76
CA LEU A 64 -3.01 13.61 -9.37
C LEU A 64 -2.34 14.83 -8.71
N ALA A 65 -3.07 15.57 -7.87
CA ALA A 65 -2.60 16.79 -7.20
C ALA A 65 -1.87 16.45 -5.91
N HIS A 66 -2.44 15.49 -5.19
CA HIS A 66 -1.89 14.95 -3.96
C HIS A 66 -0.49 14.40 -4.19
N ALA A 67 -0.28 13.64 -5.28
CA ALA A 67 1.03 13.10 -5.63
C ALA A 67 2.10 14.19 -5.90
N ARG A 68 1.75 15.33 -6.53
CA ARG A 68 2.72 16.41 -6.83
C ARG A 68 3.04 17.27 -5.60
N ARG A 69 2.05 17.60 -4.76
CA ARG A 69 2.28 18.39 -3.53
C ARG A 69 3.06 17.60 -2.49
N ALA A 70 2.75 16.31 -2.35
CA ALA A 70 3.47 15.38 -1.50
C ALA A 70 4.98 15.36 -1.83
N ARG A 71 5.31 15.16 -3.12
CA ARG A 71 6.70 15.11 -3.60
C ARG A 71 7.43 16.46 -3.60
N ALA A 72 6.68 17.57 -3.68
CA ALA A 72 7.23 18.92 -3.56
C ALA A 72 7.51 19.32 -2.10
N ALA A 73 6.84 18.70 -1.13
CA ALA A 73 7.01 18.96 0.30
C ALA A 73 8.13 18.10 0.94
N ASN A 74 8.33 16.87 0.46
CA ASN A 74 9.43 16.00 0.87
C ASN A 74 9.86 15.09 -0.28
N ALA A 75 11.15 15.04 -0.58
CA ALA A 75 11.71 14.25 -1.68
C ALA A 75 11.48 12.73 -1.54
N GLU A 76 11.29 12.25 -0.30
CA GLU A 76 11.02 10.82 -0.02
C GLU A 76 9.56 10.45 -0.19
N LEU A 77 8.62 11.40 -0.17
CA LEU A 77 7.20 11.10 -0.25
C LEU A 77 6.76 10.94 -1.71
N VAL A 78 6.53 9.69 -2.13
CA VAL A 78 6.08 9.34 -3.48
C VAL A 78 4.58 9.60 -3.63
N ALA A 79 3.79 9.16 -2.65
CA ALA A 79 2.33 9.32 -2.65
C ALA A 79 1.77 9.29 -1.23
N LEU A 80 0.63 9.95 -1.03
CA LEU A 80 -0.20 9.85 0.17
C LEU A 80 -1.60 9.43 -0.27
N TYR A 81 -2.08 8.33 0.29
CA TYR A 81 -3.41 7.77 0.08
C TYR A 81 -4.27 8.08 1.31
N GLY A 82 -5.50 8.54 1.08
CA GLY A 82 -6.41 8.88 2.17
C GLY A 82 -6.80 7.66 2.99
N GLN A 83 -6.88 6.51 2.32
CA GLN A 83 -7.24 5.21 2.91
C GLN A 83 -6.43 4.08 2.26
N ARG A 84 -6.03 3.08 3.06
CA ARG A 84 -5.38 1.85 2.58
C ARG A 84 -6.22 1.10 1.54
N ALA A 85 -7.55 1.23 1.58
CA ALA A 85 -8.45 0.68 0.56
C ALA A 85 -8.27 1.27 -0.85
N GLU A 86 -7.64 2.45 -0.98
CA GLU A 86 -7.33 3.04 -2.28
C GLU A 86 -6.15 2.34 -2.98
N LEU A 87 -5.29 1.65 -2.22
CA LEU A 87 -4.22 0.83 -2.76
C LEU A 87 -4.74 -0.54 -3.18
N SER A 88 -4.48 -0.91 -4.44
CA SER A 88 -4.71 -2.26 -4.91
C SER A 88 -3.73 -3.23 -4.24
N VAL A 89 -4.16 -4.49 -4.05
CA VAL A 89 -3.27 -5.56 -3.56
C VAL A 89 -2.07 -5.74 -4.51
N THR A 90 -2.27 -5.54 -5.81
CA THR A 90 -1.21 -5.52 -6.81
C THR A 90 -0.08 -4.54 -6.46
N ALA A 91 -0.36 -3.38 -5.85
CA ALA A 91 0.70 -2.46 -5.44
C ALA A 91 1.65 -3.07 -4.40
N PHE A 92 1.15 -3.88 -3.47
CA PHE A 92 1.97 -4.60 -2.48
C PHE A 92 2.70 -5.78 -3.13
N VAL A 93 2.03 -6.50 -4.04
CA VAL A 93 2.64 -7.61 -4.77
C VAL A 93 3.78 -7.12 -5.66
N ASP A 94 3.57 -6.04 -6.41
CA ASP A 94 4.58 -5.42 -7.28
C ASP A 94 5.77 -4.89 -6.47
N LEU A 95 5.52 -4.32 -5.29
CA LEU A 95 6.56 -3.89 -4.35
C LEU A 95 7.46 -5.07 -3.96
N ILE A 96 6.87 -6.20 -3.55
CA ILE A 96 7.61 -7.42 -3.17
C ILE A 96 8.30 -8.05 -4.39
N ALA A 97 7.65 -8.10 -5.53
CA ALA A 97 8.17 -8.74 -6.75
C ALA A 97 9.39 -8.02 -7.33
N GLN A 98 9.49 -6.70 -7.12
CA GLN A 98 10.63 -5.88 -7.55
C GLN A 98 11.81 -5.94 -6.58
N ALA A 99 11.62 -6.45 -5.37
CA ALA A 99 12.65 -6.52 -4.34
C ALA A 99 13.83 -7.40 -4.77
N ARG A 100 15.04 -6.94 -4.43
CA ARG A 100 16.32 -7.60 -4.73
C ARG A 100 17.13 -7.89 -3.49
N GLU A 101 17.12 -7.00 -2.49
CA GLU A 101 18.00 -7.10 -1.32
C GLU A 101 17.22 -7.51 -0.08
N HIS A 102 16.10 -6.85 0.21
CA HIS A 102 15.32 -7.13 1.40
C HIS A 102 13.83 -6.83 1.25
N VAL A 103 13.01 -7.65 1.92
CA VAL A 103 11.59 -7.42 2.16
C VAL A 103 11.34 -7.49 3.66
N ASP A 104 10.83 -6.40 4.23
CA ASP A 104 10.47 -6.31 5.63
C ASP A 104 8.97 -6.02 5.78
N MET A 105 8.26 -6.83 6.58
CA MET A 105 6.83 -6.65 6.86
C MET A 105 6.62 -6.60 8.36
N LEU A 106 6.13 -5.49 8.90
CA LEU A 106 5.74 -5.33 10.31
C LEU A 106 4.24 -5.03 10.40
N VAL A 107 3.48 -6.00 10.86
CA VAL A 107 2.02 -5.99 10.79
C VAL A 107 1.45 -6.72 12.00
N TYR A 108 0.22 -6.38 12.41
CA TYR A 108 -0.49 -7.30 13.31
C TYR A 108 -0.90 -8.57 12.59
N ALA A 109 -1.46 -8.46 11.37
CA ALA A 109 -1.88 -9.67 10.65
C ALA A 109 -1.73 -9.57 9.13
N ALA A 110 -2.18 -8.45 8.53
CA ALA A 110 -2.16 -8.25 7.06
C ALA A 110 -2.72 -9.40 6.22
N VAL A 111 -3.68 -10.18 6.76
CA VAL A 111 -4.31 -11.35 6.11
C VAL A 111 -4.90 -11.02 4.74
N PHE A 112 -5.29 -9.75 4.51
CA PHE A 112 -5.80 -9.29 3.22
C PHE A 112 -4.84 -9.57 2.05
N LEU A 113 -3.53 -9.64 2.30
CA LEU A 113 -2.56 -9.98 1.25
C LEU A 113 -2.67 -11.44 0.83
N HIS A 114 -2.77 -12.38 1.78
CA HIS A 114 -2.97 -13.80 1.46
C HIS A 114 -4.35 -14.07 0.86
N GLU A 115 -5.39 -13.40 1.37
CA GLU A 115 -6.77 -13.55 0.88
C GLU A 115 -6.92 -13.08 -0.57
N ALA A 116 -6.31 -11.94 -0.92
CA ALA A 116 -6.42 -11.37 -2.26
C ALA A 116 -5.33 -11.85 -3.23
N TYR A 117 -4.20 -12.34 -2.72
CA TYR A 117 -3.11 -12.90 -3.51
C TYR A 117 -2.61 -14.23 -2.89
N PRO A 118 -3.26 -15.36 -3.21
CA PRO A 118 -2.89 -16.67 -2.65
C PRO A 118 -1.45 -17.10 -2.95
N GLY A 119 -0.83 -16.57 -4.01
CA GLY A 119 0.57 -16.83 -4.39
C GLY A 119 1.62 -16.09 -3.57
N LEU A 120 1.24 -15.37 -2.50
CA LEU A 120 2.17 -14.54 -1.72
C LEU A 120 3.37 -15.34 -1.19
N ASN A 121 3.13 -16.52 -0.64
CA ASN A 121 4.20 -17.35 -0.09
C ASN A 121 5.18 -17.81 -1.17
N ASP A 122 4.69 -18.15 -2.36
CA ASP A 122 5.54 -18.56 -3.47
C ASP A 122 6.37 -17.39 -3.99
N LEU A 123 5.80 -16.18 -4.04
CA LEU A 123 6.53 -14.96 -4.35
C LEU A 123 7.65 -14.69 -3.35
N LEU A 124 7.37 -14.82 -2.04
CA LEU A 124 8.39 -14.64 -0.99
C LEU A 124 9.50 -15.69 -1.10
N ARG A 125 9.16 -16.96 -1.36
CA ARG A 125 10.16 -18.01 -1.65
C ARG A 125 10.99 -17.68 -2.87
N GLU A 126 10.38 -17.24 -3.96
CA GLU A 126 11.06 -16.88 -5.20
C GLU A 126 12.04 -15.70 -4.99
N ARG A 127 11.66 -14.72 -4.16
CA ARG A 127 12.56 -13.62 -3.78
C ARG A 127 13.73 -14.15 -2.94
N ALA A 128 13.44 -14.98 -1.94
CA ALA A 128 14.48 -15.58 -1.09
C ALA A 128 15.49 -16.42 -1.88
N THR A 129 15.04 -17.24 -2.84
CA THR A 129 15.94 -18.04 -3.69
C THR A 129 16.81 -17.18 -4.61
N LYS A 130 16.41 -15.94 -4.90
CA LYS A 130 17.21 -14.94 -5.63
C LYS A 130 18.13 -14.11 -4.72
N GLY A 131 18.23 -14.45 -3.44
CA GLY A 131 19.13 -13.81 -2.48
C GLY A 131 18.52 -12.64 -1.70
N CYS A 132 17.23 -12.37 -1.85
CA CYS A 132 16.53 -11.33 -1.08
C CYS A 132 16.26 -11.82 0.36
N ALA A 133 16.64 -11.04 1.37
CA ALA A 133 16.35 -11.36 2.76
C ALA A 133 14.88 -11.01 3.10
N ILE A 134 14.10 -11.99 3.53
CA ILE A 134 12.68 -11.80 3.86
C ILE A 134 12.50 -11.84 5.38
N ARG A 135 11.92 -10.78 5.95
CA ARG A 135 11.60 -10.68 7.38
C ARG A 135 10.15 -10.28 7.56
N VAL A 136 9.37 -11.15 8.19
CA VAL A 136 7.94 -10.89 8.48
C VAL A 136 7.70 -10.99 9.97
N ALA A 137 7.28 -9.88 10.58
CA ALA A 137 6.85 -9.79 11.96
C ALA A 137 5.32 -9.63 11.99
N VAL A 138 4.64 -10.66 12.51
CA VAL A 138 3.19 -10.67 12.75
C VAL A 138 2.89 -10.46 14.23
N GLY A 139 1.67 -10.08 14.58
CA GLY A 139 1.28 -9.89 15.96
C GLY A 139 1.25 -11.21 16.76
N ASP A 140 1.68 -11.17 18.02
CA ASP A 140 1.38 -12.20 19.00
C ASP A 140 -0.09 -12.06 19.50
N PRO A 141 -0.98 -13.01 19.21
CA PRO A 141 -2.38 -12.95 19.65
C PRO A 141 -2.55 -12.93 21.18
N ASN A 142 -1.53 -13.31 21.94
CA ASN A 142 -1.55 -13.32 23.40
C ASN A 142 -0.98 -12.02 24.01
N SER A 143 -0.46 -11.10 23.20
CA SER A 143 0.07 -9.83 23.69
C SER A 143 -1.04 -8.91 24.18
N ALA A 144 -0.86 -8.34 25.37
CA ALA A 144 -1.76 -7.33 25.93
C ALA A 144 -1.93 -6.12 25.00
N ASN A 145 -0.87 -5.71 24.29
CA ASN A 145 -0.93 -4.57 23.36
C ASN A 145 -1.78 -4.86 22.13
N ILE A 146 -1.76 -6.10 21.64
CA ILE A 146 -2.55 -6.52 20.48
C ILE A 146 -4.01 -6.66 20.85
N GLN A 147 -4.29 -7.26 22.01
CA GLN A 147 -5.65 -7.34 22.55
C GLN A 147 -6.21 -5.94 22.83
N GLN A 148 -5.39 -5.03 23.34
CA GLN A 148 -5.76 -3.63 23.53
C GLN A 148 -6.11 -2.96 22.20
N ARG A 149 -5.29 -3.13 21.16
CA ARG A 149 -5.61 -2.61 19.83
C ARG A 149 -6.92 -3.18 19.29
N GLY A 150 -7.21 -4.46 19.50
CA GLY A 150 -8.47 -5.08 19.11
C GLY A 150 -9.66 -4.32 19.68
N ARG A 151 -9.66 -4.08 21.01
CA ARG A 151 -10.69 -3.33 21.72
C ARG A 151 -10.85 -1.87 21.26
N GLU A 152 -9.78 -1.26 20.75
CA GLU A 152 -9.80 0.12 20.27
C GLU A 152 -10.42 0.29 18.88
N GLU A 153 -10.47 -0.76 18.06
CA GLU A 153 -11.06 -0.68 16.72
C GLU A 153 -12.60 -0.74 16.77
N ARG A 154 -13.27 0.07 15.92
CA ARG A 154 -14.75 0.12 15.88
C ARG A 154 -15.43 -1.21 15.53
N PHE A 155 -14.72 -2.10 14.83
CA PHE A 155 -15.15 -3.47 14.52
C PHE A 155 -14.19 -4.45 15.21
N GLY A 156 -14.14 -4.34 16.55
CA GLY A 156 -13.00 -4.67 17.42
C GLY A 156 -12.86 -6.11 17.92
N ASP A 157 -13.55 -7.09 17.33
CA ASP A 157 -13.33 -8.49 17.68
C ASP A 157 -12.58 -9.20 16.55
N GLY A 158 -11.40 -9.74 16.87
CA GLY A 158 -10.71 -10.70 16.02
C GLY A 158 -9.35 -10.29 15.48
N ILE A 159 -8.71 -9.25 16.00
CA ILE A 159 -7.29 -8.99 15.65
C ILE A 159 -6.41 -10.15 16.10
N GLU A 160 -6.69 -10.76 17.25
CA GLU A 160 -6.01 -11.95 17.77
C GLU A 160 -6.25 -13.14 16.85
N SER A 161 -7.49 -13.34 16.39
CA SER A 161 -7.85 -14.37 15.42
C SER A 161 -7.10 -14.19 14.11
N ARG A 162 -7.01 -12.96 13.62
CA ARG A 162 -6.26 -12.61 12.40
C ARG A 162 -4.75 -12.79 12.59
N CYS A 163 -4.20 -12.47 13.76
CA CYS A 163 -2.80 -12.73 14.09
C CYS A 163 -2.50 -14.23 14.06
N ARG A 164 -3.36 -15.07 14.65
CA ARG A 164 -3.27 -16.54 14.56
C ARG A 164 -3.33 -17.00 13.11
N LEU A 165 -4.27 -16.49 12.33
CA LEU A 165 -4.43 -16.84 10.92
C LEU A 165 -3.21 -16.44 10.08
N ALA A 166 -2.66 -15.25 10.30
CA ALA A 166 -1.43 -14.79 9.63
C ALA A 166 -0.25 -15.72 9.94
N ALA A 167 -0.05 -16.10 11.21
CA ALA A 167 0.99 -17.05 11.60
C ALA A 167 0.82 -18.41 10.90
N MET A 168 -0.42 -18.93 10.82
CA MET A 168 -0.71 -20.15 10.07
C MET A 168 -0.40 -20.04 8.57
N HIS A 169 -0.71 -18.90 7.95
CA HIS A 169 -0.39 -18.66 6.55
C HIS A 169 1.12 -18.64 6.27
N TYR A 170 1.94 -18.12 7.19
CA TYR A 170 3.39 -18.08 7.02
C TYR A 170 4.12 -19.35 7.47
N SER A 171 3.48 -20.22 8.26
CA SER A 171 4.06 -21.49 8.74
C SER A 171 4.72 -22.34 7.62
N PRO A 172 4.09 -22.52 6.43
CA PRO A 172 4.69 -23.28 5.32
C PRO A 172 6.00 -22.72 4.74
N ILE A 173 6.38 -21.48 5.07
CA ILE A 173 7.64 -20.85 4.62
C ILE A 173 8.61 -20.53 5.76
N ALA A 174 8.25 -20.81 7.00
CA ALA A 174 9.04 -20.43 8.18
C ALA A 174 10.43 -21.09 8.22
N ARG A 175 10.61 -22.22 7.54
CA ARG A 175 11.88 -22.96 7.44
C ARG A 175 12.61 -22.75 6.11
N THR A 176 12.11 -21.88 5.23
CA THR A 176 12.76 -21.58 3.95
C THR A 176 14.02 -20.73 4.19
N PRO A 177 15.21 -21.13 3.70
CA PRO A 177 16.42 -20.32 3.79
C PRO A 177 16.20 -18.92 3.21
N GLY A 178 16.69 -17.89 3.93
CA GLY A 178 16.48 -16.49 3.56
C GLY A 178 15.15 -15.90 4.02
N ILE A 179 14.28 -16.69 4.67
CA ILE A 179 13.01 -16.21 5.23
C ILE A 179 13.02 -16.36 6.76
N ALA A 180 12.69 -15.28 7.44
CA ALA A 180 12.47 -15.25 8.89
C ALA A 180 11.06 -14.77 9.19
N ILE A 181 10.30 -15.57 9.94
CA ILE A 181 8.95 -15.22 10.40
C ILE A 181 8.97 -15.14 11.94
N ARG A 182 8.53 -14.01 12.49
CA ARG A 182 8.50 -13.73 13.93
C ARG A 182 7.13 -13.24 14.39
N GLN A 183 6.83 -13.42 15.66
CA GLN A 183 5.73 -12.77 16.37
C GLN A 183 6.26 -11.63 17.23
N HIS A 184 5.51 -10.53 17.33
CA HIS A 184 5.86 -9.40 18.17
C HIS A 184 4.68 -8.97 19.06
N GLY A 185 5.00 -8.46 20.25
CA GLY A 185 4.03 -7.88 21.17
C GLY A 185 3.94 -6.35 21.11
N THR A 186 4.69 -5.70 20.22
CA THR A 186 4.87 -4.23 20.17
C THR A 186 3.56 -3.47 19.86
N THR A 187 3.38 -2.33 20.52
CA THR A 187 2.39 -1.33 20.10
C THR A 187 2.81 -0.71 18.78
N LEU A 188 1.96 -0.81 17.77
CA LEU A 188 2.22 -0.25 16.45
C LEU A 188 1.48 1.08 16.27
N TYR A 189 2.23 2.10 15.85
CA TYR A 189 1.68 3.36 15.36
C TYR A 189 1.43 3.31 13.84
N ASN A 190 2.00 2.31 13.19
CA ASN A 190 1.87 2.04 11.77
C ASN A 190 2.24 0.57 11.50
N SER A 191 1.75 0.05 10.37
CA SER A 191 2.28 -1.16 9.76
C SER A 191 3.20 -0.79 8.60
N LEU A 192 4.27 -1.56 8.44
CA LEU A 192 5.32 -1.29 7.45
C LEU A 192 5.40 -2.44 6.44
N TYR A 193 5.50 -2.07 5.16
CA TYR A 193 5.83 -2.98 4.07
C TYR A 193 6.97 -2.35 3.30
N ARG A 194 8.18 -2.87 3.48
CA ARG A 194 9.40 -2.37 2.86
C ARG A 194 9.90 -3.37 1.84
N ALA A 195 10.32 -2.87 0.68
CA ALA A 195 11.11 -3.59 -0.29
C ALA A 195 12.23 -2.68 -0.77
N ASP A 196 13.47 -3.04 -0.49
CA ASP A 196 14.66 -2.24 -0.84
C ASP A 196 14.57 -0.77 -0.38
N ASP A 197 14.48 0.15 -1.35
CA ASP A 197 14.39 1.59 -1.13
C ASP A 197 12.94 2.12 -1.12
N GLN A 198 11.94 1.24 -1.23
CA GLN A 198 10.52 1.59 -1.21
C GLN A 198 9.85 1.12 0.08
N MET A 199 8.90 1.90 0.59
CA MET A 199 8.13 1.53 1.77
C MET A 199 6.70 2.04 1.72
N LEU A 200 5.74 1.17 2.01
CA LEU A 200 4.36 1.56 2.32
C LEU A 200 4.19 1.58 3.84
N VAL A 201 3.79 2.73 4.36
CA VAL A 201 3.55 2.93 5.79
C VAL A 201 2.06 3.14 5.98
N ASN A 202 1.38 2.12 6.52
CA ASN A 202 -0.04 2.19 6.82
C ASN A 202 -0.24 2.66 8.25
N SER A 203 -0.81 3.85 8.43
CA SER A 203 -1.00 4.45 9.75
C SER A 203 -1.97 3.64 10.62
N HIS A 204 -1.77 3.66 11.93
CA HIS A 204 -2.77 3.19 12.88
C HIS A 204 -3.44 4.41 13.50
N VAL A 205 -4.72 4.60 13.19
CA VAL A 205 -5.52 5.70 13.72
C VAL A 205 -6.47 5.14 14.77
N TRP A 206 -6.57 5.81 15.91
CA TRP A 206 -7.43 5.40 17.02
C TRP A 206 -8.89 5.28 16.56
N GLY A 207 -9.56 4.17 16.88
CA GLY A 207 -10.96 3.96 16.47
C GLY A 207 -11.17 3.73 14.97
N VAL A 208 -10.11 3.57 14.17
CA VAL A 208 -10.18 3.37 12.72
C VAL A 208 -9.53 2.04 12.37
N ASN A 209 -10.24 1.20 11.61
CA ASN A 209 -9.67 -0.04 11.09
C ASN A 209 -8.58 0.22 10.05
N ALA A 210 -7.63 -0.70 9.95
CA ALA A 210 -6.46 -0.56 9.09
C ALA A 210 -6.75 -0.35 7.59
N TYR A 211 -7.98 -0.62 7.11
CA TYR A 211 -8.36 -0.39 5.71
C TYR A 211 -8.79 1.05 5.41
N SER A 212 -9.26 1.77 6.42
CA SER A 212 -9.69 3.17 6.32
C SER A 212 -8.61 4.15 6.79
N ALA A 213 -7.46 3.64 7.24
CA ALA A 213 -6.35 4.46 7.69
C ALA A 213 -5.48 4.95 6.52
N PRO A 214 -4.83 6.13 6.63
CA PRO A 214 -3.97 6.66 5.59
C PRO A 214 -2.73 5.81 5.35
N VAL A 215 -2.24 5.81 4.10
CA VAL A 215 -0.97 5.18 3.72
C VAL A 215 -0.09 6.20 3.03
N TRP A 216 1.18 6.31 3.41
CA TRP A 216 2.16 7.00 2.58
C TRP A 216 3.16 6.01 1.98
N HIS A 217 3.46 6.24 0.70
CA HIS A 217 4.50 5.53 -0.04
C HIS A 217 5.77 6.39 0.01
N LEU A 218 6.81 5.84 0.62
CA LEU A 218 8.13 6.43 0.70
C LEU A 218 9.09 5.78 -0.28
N ARG A 219 10.01 6.58 -0.78
CA ARG A 219 11.22 6.15 -1.47
C ARG A 219 12.41 6.79 -0.79
N ARG A 220 13.38 5.98 -0.37
CA ARG A 220 14.61 6.46 0.24
C ARG A 220 15.31 7.43 -0.71
N HIS A 221 15.62 8.64 -0.23
CA HIS A 221 16.32 9.66 -1.02
C HIS A 221 17.63 10.07 -0.36
N SER A 222 17.65 10.17 0.97
CA SER A 222 18.81 10.61 1.73
C SER A 222 18.96 9.82 3.02
N LYS A 223 20.20 9.64 3.48
CA LYS A 223 20.46 9.01 4.77
C LYS A 223 19.88 9.84 5.91
N GLY A 224 19.25 9.19 6.89
CA GLY A 224 18.63 9.84 8.04
C GLY A 224 17.30 10.53 7.73
N GLY A 225 16.70 10.23 6.57
CA GLY A 225 15.37 10.71 6.20
C GLY A 225 14.23 9.98 6.91
N MET A 226 13.01 10.30 6.50
CA MET A 226 11.78 9.68 6.98
C MET A 226 11.78 8.17 6.74
N PHE A 227 12.29 7.73 5.58
CA PHE A 227 12.44 6.31 5.28
C PHE A 227 13.30 5.60 6.33
N ASP A 228 14.46 6.16 6.65
CA ASP A 228 15.41 5.56 7.60
C ASP A 228 14.79 5.52 9.01
N THR A 229 14.02 6.53 9.42
CA THR A 229 13.29 6.51 10.70
C THR A 229 12.31 5.34 10.80
N TYR A 230 11.52 5.06 9.75
CA TYR A 230 10.63 3.89 9.76
C TYR A 230 11.38 2.57 9.66
N ALA A 231 12.50 2.52 8.92
CA ALA A 231 13.36 1.34 8.87
C ALA A 231 13.98 1.03 10.24
N GLU A 232 14.45 2.04 10.97
CA GLU A 232 14.95 1.89 12.34
C GLU A 232 13.82 1.45 13.31
N SER A 233 12.60 1.96 13.13
CA SER A 233 11.43 1.49 13.88
C SER A 233 11.13 0.01 13.61
N PHE A 234 11.32 -0.46 12.37
CA PHE A 234 11.22 -1.88 12.04
C PHE A 234 12.27 -2.68 12.82
N GLU A 235 13.54 -2.27 12.79
CA GLU A 235 14.62 -2.97 13.49
C GLU A 235 14.37 -3.05 15.00
N ALA A 236 13.88 -1.95 15.61
CA ALA A 236 13.55 -1.92 17.03
C ALA A 236 12.44 -2.94 17.39
N ALA A 237 11.38 -3.02 16.57
CA ALA A 237 10.33 -4.02 16.77
C ALA A 237 10.87 -5.44 16.53
N TRP A 238 11.64 -5.64 15.46
CA TRP A 238 12.21 -6.92 15.05
C TRP A 238 13.15 -7.52 16.10
N ALA A 239 13.96 -6.68 16.76
CA ALA A 239 14.89 -7.09 17.82
C ALA A 239 14.18 -7.73 19.02
N THR A 240 12.95 -7.32 19.30
CA THR A 240 12.12 -7.87 20.39
C THR A 240 11.21 -9.02 19.96
N ALA A 241 11.05 -9.21 18.64
CA ALA A 241 10.19 -10.23 18.08
C ALA A 241 10.83 -11.62 18.23
N VAL A 242 10.00 -12.63 18.49
CA VAL A 242 10.42 -14.02 18.69
C VAL A 242 9.99 -14.88 17.50
N PRO A 243 10.71 -15.94 17.13
CA PRO A 243 10.25 -16.86 16.08
C PRO A 243 8.82 -17.36 16.35
N VAL A 244 8.01 -17.47 15.29
CA VAL A 244 6.67 -18.08 15.41
C VAL A 244 6.83 -19.50 15.95
N ARG A 245 6.12 -19.81 17.04
CA ARG A 245 6.10 -21.18 17.58
C ARG A 245 5.23 -22.04 16.65
N GLU A 246 5.76 -23.21 16.27
CA GLU A 246 4.96 -24.23 15.60
C GLU A 246 3.88 -24.70 16.59
N GLY A 247 2.62 -24.52 16.21
CA GLY A 247 1.47 -25.07 16.92
C GLY A 247 1.22 -26.52 16.53
#